data_AF-A0A8S0SXB4-F1
#
_entry.id   AF-A0A8S0SXB4-F1
#
_cell.length_a   1.000
_cell.length_b   1.000
_cell.length_c   1.000
_cell.angle_alpha   90.00
_cell.angle_beta   90.00
_cell.angle_gamma   90.00
#
_symmetry.space_group_name_H-M   'P 1'
#
loop_
_entity.id
_entity.type
_entity.pdbx_description
1 polymer ?
#
loop_
_entity_poly.entity_id
_entity_poly.type
_entity_poly.pdbx_seq_one_letter_code
_entity_poly.pdbx_strand_id
1 'polypeptide(L)'
;MADQEEEDLKMALRMSMQQHESPEPKRSKPGDDTREVLEESLEVKNRLLQRELMAAAAEKRMTATKSSAVSVLKSVESVKDVKISGSGDEGKGKSVKLEKCKDKGGNLGTELSSVEAHHLFEMIFGSEVSKDVLAQWSNQGIRFSPDPETSMGLVQHEGGPCGVLAAIQAFVLKYLLFSPEESEVAPNMSTRLGLRRASKNEYVVGDTFSLSEEKKSRALVRSMSEILFLCGSNEKAVITSLNILDGVIEGSVECPVDEVIAKALEDLSIDSGSDLRKILRVHTYTSHSSAYQKLQAMLPAFRSRMGALLFLISALLSRGLENVQADRDDPSQPLVTAPFGHASQEIVNLLLSGNAAANVFDGKMDLGGGMFVNGISTPVEVGFLTLLESLNFCKVGQYLKCPRWPIWVVGSESHYTVLFALDTNVQDENELESRESKIRRAFDAQDQSGGGGFISVEGFHQVLKETNISLPSEKLEHLCSMGFIVWSEFWQVLLDLDKSLGGVKDSTGLMGKKVFDLYHFNGIAKSIVNGSQASSGTENLMQRPRLTKLRVSVPPRWTPEEFMADVSGPSGEKQNSDEISKPEPPQHAPLVDCIRTRWNRAVCNWEGDAPSIV
;
A
#
# COMPACT_ATOMS: atom_id res chain seq x y z
N MET A 1 -8.34 -55.29 -5.38
CA MET A 1 -8.88 -54.07 -4.75
C MET A 1 -7.88 -52.93 -4.81
N ALA A 2 -6.59 -53.14 -4.51
CA ALA A 2 -5.56 -52.09 -4.69
C ALA A 2 -5.33 -51.66 -6.16
N ASP A 3 -5.36 -52.59 -7.11
CA ASP A 3 -5.12 -52.26 -8.53
C ASP A 3 -6.28 -51.47 -9.17
N GLN A 4 -7.49 -51.61 -8.64
CA GLN A 4 -8.67 -50.88 -9.12
C GLN A 4 -8.64 -49.42 -8.65
N GLU A 5 -8.14 -49.18 -7.43
CA GLU A 5 -7.97 -47.83 -6.87
C GLU A 5 -6.87 -47.05 -7.62
N GLU A 6 -5.82 -47.73 -8.10
CA GLU A 6 -4.77 -47.07 -8.90
C GLU A 6 -5.25 -46.73 -10.32
N GLU A 7 -6.11 -47.56 -10.93
CA GLU A 7 -6.76 -47.24 -12.21
C GLU A 7 -7.78 -46.11 -12.07
N ASP A 8 -8.58 -46.09 -11.00
CA ASP A 8 -9.53 -45.02 -10.73
C ASP A 8 -8.82 -43.70 -10.43
N LEU A 9 -7.67 -43.72 -9.74
CA LEU A 9 -6.83 -42.55 -9.51
C LEU A 9 -6.22 -42.01 -10.81
N LYS A 10 -5.75 -42.90 -11.70
CA LYS A 10 -5.24 -42.51 -13.04
C LYS A 10 -6.35 -41.98 -13.94
N MET A 11 -7.57 -42.52 -13.82
CA MET A 11 -8.74 -42.03 -14.55
C MET A 11 -9.15 -40.65 -14.05
N ALA A 12 -9.17 -40.42 -12.74
CA ALA A 12 -9.46 -39.12 -12.14
C ALA A 12 -8.44 -38.03 -12.52
N LEU A 13 -7.14 -38.39 -12.55
CA LEU A 13 -6.08 -37.50 -13.04
C LEU A 13 -6.24 -37.15 -14.53
N ARG A 14 -6.66 -38.10 -15.36
CA ARG A 14 -6.95 -37.86 -16.79
C ARG A 14 -8.15 -36.92 -16.98
N MET A 15 -9.21 -37.11 -16.19
CA MET A 15 -10.41 -36.26 -16.26
C MET A 15 -10.16 -34.85 -15.74
N SER A 16 -9.26 -34.68 -14.77
CA SER A 16 -8.84 -33.37 -14.26
C SER A 16 -8.00 -32.59 -15.28
N MET A 17 -7.16 -33.26 -16.08
CA MET A 17 -6.35 -32.61 -17.12
C MET A 17 -7.13 -32.24 -18.40
N GLN A 18 -8.32 -32.81 -18.62
CA GLN A 18 -9.19 -32.49 -19.76
C GLN A 18 -10.17 -31.34 -19.50
N GLN A 19 -10.26 -30.81 -18.27
CA GLN A 19 -11.14 -29.67 -17.93
C GLN A 19 -10.49 -28.29 -18.10
N HIS A 20 -9.30 -28.22 -18.70
CA HIS A 20 -8.63 -26.97 -19.08
C HIS A 20 -8.83 -26.59 -20.57
N GLU A 21 -10.03 -26.80 -21.10
CA GLU A 21 -10.54 -26.00 -22.21
C GLU A 21 -11.57 -25.01 -21.65
N SER A 22 -11.19 -23.73 -21.63
CA SER A 22 -12.02 -22.60 -21.21
C SER A 22 -13.38 -22.59 -21.95
N PRO A 23 -14.51 -22.30 -21.27
CA PRO A 23 -15.76 -22.03 -21.98
C PRO A 23 -15.59 -20.77 -22.82
N GLU A 24 -15.76 -20.89 -24.14
CA GLU A 24 -15.81 -19.76 -25.05
C GLU A 24 -16.86 -18.73 -24.58
N PRO A 25 -16.54 -17.42 -24.55
CA PRO A 25 -17.54 -16.41 -24.27
C PRO A 25 -18.57 -16.41 -25.39
N LYS A 26 -19.86 -16.50 -25.04
CA LYS A 26 -20.99 -16.36 -25.96
C LYS A 26 -20.90 -15.03 -26.71
N ARG A 27 -20.26 -15.07 -27.88
CA ARG A 27 -20.17 -13.96 -28.83
C ARG A 27 -21.52 -13.85 -29.54
N SER A 28 -22.23 -12.75 -29.30
CA SER A 28 -23.31 -12.32 -30.18
C SER A 28 -22.77 -12.18 -31.61
N LYS A 29 -23.54 -12.68 -32.58
CA LYS A 29 -23.18 -12.81 -34.01
C LYS A 29 -22.75 -11.49 -34.68
N PRO A 30 -21.99 -11.57 -35.80
CA PRO A 30 -21.23 -10.47 -36.38
C PRO A 30 -22.04 -9.66 -37.41
N GLY A 31 -21.72 -8.39 -37.54
CA GLY A 31 -22.15 -7.51 -38.62
C GLY A 31 -20.96 -6.78 -39.21
N ASP A 32 -20.67 -7.13 -40.46
CA ASP A 32 -19.87 -6.49 -41.51
C ASP A 32 -18.35 -6.25 -41.38
N ASP A 33 -17.71 -6.57 -42.50
CA ASP A 33 -16.28 -6.62 -42.78
C ASP A 33 -15.60 -5.23 -42.77
N THR A 34 -14.49 -5.12 -42.04
CA THR A 34 -13.28 -4.47 -42.55
C THR A 34 -12.06 -5.03 -41.81
N ARG A 35 -11.24 -5.81 -42.53
CA ARG A 35 -9.98 -6.36 -42.03
C ARG A 35 -8.94 -5.25 -41.91
N GLU A 36 -8.69 -4.78 -40.69
CA GLU A 36 -7.41 -4.18 -40.32
C GLU A 36 -6.71 -5.09 -39.31
N VAL A 37 -5.50 -5.53 -39.66
CA VAL A 37 -4.60 -6.27 -38.78
C VAL A 37 -4.08 -5.27 -37.74
N LEU A 38 -4.66 -5.29 -36.53
CA LEU A 38 -4.15 -4.50 -35.41
C LEU A 38 -2.85 -5.16 -34.90
N GLU A 39 -1.72 -4.50 -35.16
CA GLU A 39 -0.49 -4.71 -34.39
C GLU A 39 -0.77 -4.47 -32.90
N GLU A 40 -0.66 -5.52 -32.08
CA GLU A 40 -0.66 -5.36 -30.62
C GLU A 40 0.46 -4.40 -30.19
N SER A 41 0.06 -3.28 -29.58
CA SER A 41 0.95 -2.25 -29.04
C SER A 41 2.01 -2.83 -28.10
N LEU A 42 3.24 -2.31 -28.20
CA LEU A 42 4.41 -2.69 -27.42
C LEU A 42 4.14 -2.69 -25.90
N GLU A 43 3.26 -1.79 -25.44
CA GLU A 43 2.85 -1.67 -24.04
C GLU A 43 2.05 -2.88 -23.53
N VAL A 44 1.20 -3.47 -24.38
CA VAL A 44 0.42 -4.67 -24.02
C VAL A 44 1.35 -5.88 -23.89
N LYS A 45 2.33 -6.00 -24.79
CA LYS A 45 3.36 -7.05 -24.73
C LYS A 45 4.26 -6.89 -23.51
N ASN A 46 4.64 -5.67 -23.17
CA ASN A 46 5.41 -5.39 -21.95
C ASN A 46 4.62 -5.73 -20.68
N ARG A 47 3.32 -5.44 -20.64
CA ARG A 47 2.44 -5.83 -19.52
C ARG A 47 2.30 -7.34 -19.37
N LEU A 48 2.15 -8.07 -20.48
CA LEU A 48 2.10 -9.54 -20.45
C LEU A 48 3.42 -10.15 -19.98
N LEU A 49 4.55 -9.66 -20.48
CA LEU A 49 5.88 -10.07 -20.03
C LEU A 49 6.11 -9.72 -18.55
N GLN A 50 5.62 -8.57 -18.09
CA GLN A 50 5.69 -8.14 -16.69
C GLN A 50 4.89 -9.07 -15.77
N ARG A 51 3.69 -9.50 -16.20
CA ARG A 51 2.88 -10.51 -15.49
C ARG A 51 3.59 -11.85 -15.42
N GLU A 52 4.16 -12.29 -16.53
CA GLU A 52 4.91 -13.55 -16.60
C GLU A 52 6.16 -13.51 -15.72
N LEU A 53 6.90 -12.40 -15.69
CA LEU A 53 8.07 -12.24 -14.83
C LEU A 53 7.71 -12.18 -13.34
N MET A 54 6.61 -11.52 -12.97
CA MET A 54 6.16 -11.52 -11.57
C MET A 54 5.63 -12.88 -11.13
N ALA A 55 4.87 -13.57 -11.98
CA ALA A 55 4.45 -14.95 -11.74
C ALA A 55 5.66 -15.88 -11.61
N ALA A 56 6.63 -15.77 -12.52
CA ALA A 56 7.88 -16.53 -12.48
C ALA A 56 8.75 -16.17 -11.26
N ALA A 57 8.77 -14.90 -10.81
CA ALA A 57 9.46 -14.51 -9.58
C ALA A 57 8.78 -15.09 -8.33
N ALA A 58 7.45 -15.08 -8.27
CA ALA A 58 6.70 -15.73 -7.20
C ALA A 58 6.91 -17.25 -7.20
N GLU A 59 6.91 -17.90 -8.36
CA GLU A 59 7.20 -19.33 -8.52
C GLU A 59 8.67 -19.67 -8.20
N LYS A 60 9.62 -18.80 -8.59
CA LYS A 60 11.04 -18.94 -8.23
C LYS A 60 11.26 -18.83 -6.73
N ARG A 61 10.57 -17.92 -6.04
CA ARG A 61 10.59 -17.87 -4.56
C ARG A 61 10.05 -19.17 -3.97
N MET A 62 8.96 -19.72 -4.50
CA MET A 62 8.39 -20.99 -4.06
C MET A 62 9.31 -22.20 -4.34
N THR A 63 10.09 -22.18 -5.42
CA THR A 63 10.94 -23.32 -5.87
C THR A 63 12.38 -23.25 -5.35
N ALA A 64 12.99 -22.08 -5.23
CA ALA A 64 14.29 -21.88 -4.59
C ALA A 64 14.23 -22.24 -3.09
N THR A 65 13.08 -22.02 -2.45
CA THR A 65 12.79 -22.48 -1.08
C THR A 65 12.79 -24.01 -0.98
N LYS A 66 12.26 -24.71 -2.00
CA LYS A 66 12.29 -26.18 -2.08
C LYS A 66 13.69 -26.74 -2.36
N SER A 67 14.52 -26.06 -3.15
CA SER A 67 15.90 -26.51 -3.43
C SER A 67 16.86 -26.21 -2.26
N SER A 68 16.64 -25.12 -1.54
CA SER A 68 17.39 -24.78 -0.32
C SER A 68 17.12 -25.78 0.83
N ALA A 69 15.88 -26.29 0.94
CA ALA A 69 15.57 -27.38 1.87
C ALA A 69 16.37 -28.68 1.61
N VAL A 70 16.75 -28.94 0.35
CA VAL A 70 17.54 -30.12 -0.04
C VAL A 70 19.05 -29.90 0.18
N SER A 71 19.54 -28.65 0.10
CA SER A 71 20.94 -28.33 0.33
C SER A 71 21.29 -28.21 1.82
N VAL A 72 20.37 -27.73 2.66
CA VAL A 72 20.54 -27.64 4.13
C VAL A 72 20.70 -29.03 4.78
N LEU A 73 20.10 -30.08 4.21
CA LEU A 73 20.27 -31.46 4.68
C LEU A 73 21.66 -32.06 4.35
N LYS A 74 22.45 -31.43 3.47
CA LYS A 74 23.79 -31.92 3.06
C LYS A 74 24.96 -31.16 3.68
N SER A 75 24.74 -29.99 4.28
CA SER A 75 25.83 -29.12 4.77
C SER A 75 26.12 -29.25 6.28
N VAL A 76 25.45 -30.16 7.00
CA VAL A 76 25.65 -30.34 8.46
C VAL A 76 26.91 -31.18 8.82
N GLU A 77 27.59 -31.78 7.84
CA GLU A 77 28.86 -32.48 8.07
C GLU A 77 30.02 -31.77 7.36
N SER A 78 30.63 -30.77 8.02
CA SER A 78 32.09 -30.48 8.04
C SER A 78 32.44 -28.98 8.15
N VAL A 79 32.66 -28.48 9.37
CA VAL A 79 33.58 -27.34 9.58
C VAL A 79 34.34 -27.53 10.90
N LYS A 80 35.67 -27.63 10.80
CA LYS A 80 36.63 -27.41 11.89
C LYS A 80 37.59 -26.28 11.48
N ASP A 81 37.77 -25.34 12.42
CA ASP A 81 38.86 -24.37 12.66
C ASP A 81 39.90 -24.07 11.58
N VAL A 82 40.25 -22.78 11.37
CA VAL A 82 41.62 -22.24 11.58
C VAL A 82 41.67 -20.69 11.61
N LYS A 83 42.59 -20.23 12.45
CA LYS A 83 43.10 -18.90 12.84
C LYS A 83 43.55 -17.89 11.77
N ILE A 84 43.53 -16.65 12.24
CA ILE A 84 44.12 -15.38 11.76
C ILE A 84 45.67 -15.39 11.81
N SER A 85 46.31 -14.78 10.80
CA SER A 85 47.65 -14.15 10.91
C SER A 85 47.81 -13.03 9.89
N GLY A 86 48.40 -11.89 10.30
CA GLY A 86 48.64 -10.72 9.45
C GLY A 86 50.10 -10.48 9.05
N SER A 87 50.28 -9.57 8.08
CA SER A 87 51.46 -8.72 7.76
C SER A 87 51.03 -7.87 6.55
N GLY A 88 51.18 -6.55 6.44
CA GLY A 88 52.31 -5.71 6.77
C GLY A 88 53.19 -5.54 5.53
N ASP A 89 52.95 -4.50 4.70
CA ASP A 89 54.02 -3.84 3.92
C ASP A 89 53.63 -2.44 3.43
N GLU A 90 54.61 -1.52 3.48
CA GLU A 90 54.54 -0.10 3.16
C GLU A 90 54.78 0.18 1.67
N GLY A 91 54.13 1.21 1.12
CA GLY A 91 54.42 1.74 -0.22
C GLY A 91 54.19 3.24 -0.31
N LYS A 92 55.28 4.02 -0.25
CA LYS A 92 55.31 5.49 -0.40
C LYS A 92 54.87 5.96 -1.80
N GLY A 93 53.97 6.94 -1.85
CA GLY A 93 53.70 7.77 -3.03
C GLY A 93 53.33 9.20 -2.62
N LYS A 94 54.17 10.18 -2.98
CA LYS A 94 53.96 11.64 -2.78
C LYS A 94 52.78 12.14 -3.63
N SER A 95 51.89 12.96 -3.05
CA SER A 95 51.38 14.17 -3.74
C SER A 95 50.59 15.12 -2.82
N VAL A 96 50.97 16.40 -2.90
CA VAL A 96 50.25 17.67 -2.66
C VAL A 96 49.56 17.92 -1.31
N LYS A 97 50.15 18.85 -0.55
CA LYS A 97 49.55 19.56 0.58
C LYS A 97 48.53 20.58 0.07
N LEU A 98 47.28 20.49 0.53
CA LEU A 98 46.33 21.59 0.50
C LEU A 98 46.25 22.19 1.91
N GLU A 99 46.45 23.49 2.01
CA GLU A 99 46.52 24.24 3.26
C GLU A 99 45.21 24.16 4.05
N LYS A 100 45.34 23.88 5.35
CA LYS A 100 44.26 23.93 6.34
C LYS A 100 43.84 25.39 6.56
N CYS A 101 42.66 25.77 6.06
CA CYS A 101 41.94 26.89 6.65
C CYS A 101 41.20 26.37 7.89
N LYS A 102 41.51 26.95 9.06
CA LYS A 102 40.75 26.74 10.29
C LYS A 102 39.44 27.52 10.15
N ASP A 103 38.32 26.82 10.12
CA ASP A 103 37.01 27.47 10.28
C ASP A 103 36.11 26.75 11.28
N LYS A 104 35.27 27.57 11.92
CA LYS A 104 34.54 27.29 13.16
C LYS A 104 33.31 26.40 12.92
N GLY A 105 33.29 25.24 13.57
CA GLY A 105 32.12 24.60 14.18
C GLY A 105 30.78 24.61 13.44
N GLY A 106 30.72 24.19 12.18
CA GLY A 106 29.51 23.69 11.53
C GLY A 106 29.51 22.17 11.55
N ASN A 107 28.37 21.53 11.83
CA ASN A 107 28.25 20.07 11.88
C ASN A 107 28.27 19.50 10.45
N LEU A 108 29.44 19.52 9.81
CA LEU A 108 29.71 18.91 8.50
C LEU A 108 29.47 17.40 8.63
N GLY A 109 28.40 16.89 8.02
CA GLY A 109 27.99 15.49 8.12
C GLY A 109 29.12 14.49 7.83
N THR A 110 28.93 13.24 8.26
CA THR A 110 29.94 12.20 8.09
C THR A 110 29.89 11.61 6.69
N GLU A 111 31.07 11.28 6.16
CA GLU A 111 31.21 10.47 4.94
C GLU A 111 30.87 9.00 5.21
N LEU A 112 30.22 8.35 4.25
CA LEU A 112 30.11 6.89 4.24
C LEU A 112 31.50 6.26 4.02
N SER A 113 31.74 5.12 4.67
CA SER A 113 32.90 4.31 4.33
C SER A 113 32.77 3.76 2.89
N SER A 114 33.90 3.39 2.29
CA SER A 114 33.89 2.83 0.93
C SER A 114 33.07 1.53 0.84
N VAL A 115 33.07 0.73 1.91
CA VAL A 115 32.36 -0.54 1.97
C VAL A 115 30.86 -0.30 2.11
N GLU A 116 30.45 0.60 3.01
CA GLU A 116 29.04 0.94 3.19
C GLU A 116 28.42 1.56 1.94
N ALA A 117 29.13 2.46 1.25
CA ALA A 117 28.61 3.10 0.05
C ALA A 117 28.45 2.11 -1.11
N HIS A 118 29.36 1.15 -1.25
CA HIS A 118 29.24 0.08 -2.25
C HIS A 118 28.08 -0.87 -1.90
N HIS A 119 28.01 -1.33 -0.65
CA HIS A 119 26.93 -2.21 -0.19
C HIS A 119 25.54 -1.55 -0.32
N LEU A 120 25.43 -0.26 0.02
CA LEU A 120 24.20 0.51 -0.16
C LEU A 120 23.80 0.60 -1.63
N PHE A 121 24.75 0.87 -2.54
CA PHE A 121 24.47 0.93 -3.97
C PHE A 121 24.01 -0.43 -4.51
N GLU A 122 24.72 -1.51 -4.18
CA GLU A 122 24.35 -2.87 -4.58
C GLU A 122 23.01 -3.31 -3.98
N MET A 123 22.70 -2.94 -2.74
CA MET A 123 21.41 -3.24 -2.11
C MET A 123 20.25 -2.55 -2.85
N ILE A 124 20.43 -1.29 -3.26
CA ILE A 124 19.38 -0.55 -3.95
C ILE A 124 19.24 -1.05 -5.39
N PHE A 125 20.33 -1.06 -6.16
CA PHE A 125 20.27 -1.20 -7.62
C PHE A 125 20.78 -2.56 -8.13
N GLY A 126 21.53 -3.30 -7.33
CA GLY A 126 22.21 -4.52 -7.76
C GLY A 126 23.45 -4.23 -8.61
N SER A 127 24.04 -5.30 -9.15
CA SER A 127 25.26 -5.23 -9.97
C SER A 127 25.00 -4.88 -11.44
N GLU A 128 23.80 -5.14 -11.96
CA GLU A 128 23.44 -5.04 -13.38
C GLU A 128 22.29 -4.06 -13.64
N VAL A 129 22.33 -2.88 -12.99
CA VAL A 129 21.32 -1.83 -13.22
C VAL A 129 21.55 -1.10 -14.55
N SER A 130 20.47 -0.82 -15.29
CA SER A 130 20.55 -0.02 -16.51
C SER A 130 20.66 1.48 -16.19
N LYS A 131 21.26 2.24 -17.11
CA LYS A 131 21.35 3.71 -16.99
C LYS A 131 19.98 4.38 -16.94
N ASP A 132 18.99 3.82 -17.64
CA ASP A 132 17.64 4.35 -17.65
C ASP A 132 16.99 4.24 -16.26
N VAL A 133 17.18 3.12 -15.56
CA VAL A 133 16.68 2.95 -14.18
C VAL A 133 17.37 3.92 -13.22
N LEU A 134 18.70 4.08 -13.33
CA LEU A 134 19.43 5.08 -12.54
C LEU A 134 18.92 6.50 -12.81
N ALA A 135 18.63 6.82 -14.07
CA ALA A 135 18.08 8.11 -14.45
C ALA A 135 16.67 8.33 -13.87
N GLN A 136 15.78 7.32 -13.90
CA GLN A 136 14.44 7.41 -13.31
C GLN A 136 14.50 7.72 -11.81
N TRP A 137 15.37 7.02 -11.07
CA TRP A 137 15.55 7.25 -9.63
C TRP A 137 16.27 8.57 -9.33
N SER A 138 17.11 9.04 -10.25
CA SER A 138 17.90 10.27 -10.11
C SER A 138 17.23 11.53 -10.67
N ASN A 139 15.99 11.41 -11.16
CA ASN A 139 15.23 12.53 -11.73
C ASN A 139 13.88 12.78 -11.05
N GLN A 140 13.61 12.14 -9.92
CA GLN A 140 12.37 12.33 -9.17
C GLN A 140 12.58 13.10 -7.87
N GLY A 141 11.92 14.26 -7.77
CA GLY A 141 11.82 15.05 -6.54
C GLY A 141 10.52 14.82 -5.78
N ILE A 142 10.46 15.32 -4.55
CA ILE A 142 9.26 15.27 -3.69
C ILE A 142 8.58 16.64 -3.74
N ARG A 143 7.86 16.91 -4.83
CA ARG A 143 7.21 18.20 -5.12
C ARG A 143 5.69 18.07 -5.14
N PHE A 144 5.01 19.09 -4.63
CA PHE A 144 3.56 19.19 -4.75
C PHE A 144 3.12 19.58 -6.16
N SER A 145 1.88 19.22 -6.52
CA SER A 145 1.28 19.64 -7.77
C SER A 145 1.13 21.16 -7.84
N PRO A 146 1.50 21.79 -8.98
CA PRO A 146 1.22 23.20 -9.20
C PRO A 146 -0.26 23.46 -9.53
N ASP A 147 -1.01 22.41 -9.86
CA ASP A 147 -2.43 22.51 -10.22
C ASP A 147 -3.29 22.70 -8.94
N PRO A 148 -4.14 23.73 -8.86
CA PRO A 148 -5.01 23.97 -7.70
C PRO A 148 -5.86 22.75 -7.30
N GLU A 149 -6.36 21.97 -8.26
CA GLU A 149 -7.24 20.81 -7.99
C GLU A 149 -6.49 19.64 -7.33
N THR A 150 -5.19 19.54 -7.57
CA THR A 150 -4.34 18.46 -7.04
C THR A 150 -3.21 18.96 -6.15
N SER A 151 -3.32 20.20 -5.66
CA SER A 151 -2.25 20.92 -4.95
C SER A 151 -1.77 20.24 -3.66
N MET A 152 -2.59 19.36 -3.07
CA MET A 152 -2.28 18.53 -1.91
C MET A 152 -1.44 17.29 -2.23
N GLY A 153 -1.29 16.97 -3.51
CA GLY A 153 -0.69 15.74 -4.00
C GLY A 153 0.75 15.91 -4.46
N LEU A 154 1.59 14.92 -4.19
CA LEU A 154 2.94 14.84 -4.73
C LEU A 154 2.95 14.36 -6.19
N VAL A 155 3.74 15.03 -7.02
CA VAL A 155 3.80 14.77 -8.46
C VAL A 155 4.84 13.69 -8.77
N GLN A 156 4.44 12.74 -9.60
CA GLN A 156 5.29 11.69 -10.12
C GLN A 156 5.54 11.88 -11.61
N HIS A 157 6.80 12.14 -11.96
CA HIS A 157 7.25 12.18 -13.35
C HIS A 157 7.80 10.80 -13.78
N GLU A 158 8.44 10.09 -12.85
CA GLU A 158 9.13 8.82 -13.13
C GLU A 158 8.39 7.61 -12.56
N GLY A 159 8.43 6.47 -13.27
CA GLY A 159 7.76 5.23 -12.86
C GLY A 159 8.44 4.51 -11.69
N GLY A 160 9.77 4.49 -11.65
CA GLY A 160 10.55 3.73 -10.66
C GLY A 160 10.26 4.09 -9.20
N PRO A 161 10.51 5.35 -8.77
CA PRO A 161 10.41 5.79 -7.37
C PRO A 161 8.96 6.01 -6.86
N CYS A 162 7.94 5.60 -7.60
CA CYS A 162 6.53 5.85 -7.26
C CYS A 162 6.11 5.28 -5.89
N GLY A 163 6.65 4.14 -5.48
CA GLY A 163 6.40 3.55 -4.16
C GLY A 163 6.86 4.45 -3.01
N VAL A 164 8.00 5.15 -3.19
CA VAL A 164 8.50 6.13 -2.22
C VAL A 164 7.58 7.33 -2.14
N LEU A 165 7.16 7.87 -3.30
CA LEU A 165 6.25 9.01 -3.36
C LEU A 165 4.89 8.70 -2.75
N ALA A 166 4.30 7.54 -3.06
CA ALA A 166 3.00 7.15 -2.55
C ALA A 166 3.02 6.97 -1.02
N ALA A 167 4.08 6.38 -0.47
CA ALA A 167 4.25 6.26 0.98
C ALA A 167 4.37 7.64 1.65
N ILE A 168 5.20 8.54 1.13
CA ILE A 168 5.31 9.91 1.67
C ILE A 168 3.97 10.64 1.54
N GLN A 169 3.29 10.54 0.39
CA GLN A 169 1.99 11.17 0.15
C GLN A 169 0.95 10.70 1.17
N ALA A 170 0.93 9.42 1.53
CA ALA A 170 0.01 8.90 2.53
C ALA A 170 0.22 9.55 3.91
N PHE A 171 1.47 9.69 4.36
CA PHE A 171 1.79 10.41 5.60
C PHE A 171 1.52 11.91 5.50
N VAL A 172 1.76 12.53 4.33
CA VAL A 172 1.43 13.95 4.09
C VAL A 172 -0.06 14.18 4.28
N LEU A 173 -0.91 13.32 3.71
CA LEU A 173 -2.36 13.39 3.88
C LEU A 173 -2.77 13.23 5.35
N LYS A 174 -2.11 12.37 6.12
CA LYS A 174 -2.34 12.26 7.56
C LYS A 174 -2.20 13.63 8.25
N TYR A 175 -1.12 14.35 7.97
CA TYR A 175 -0.88 15.67 8.59
C TYR A 175 -1.76 16.77 8.01
N LEU A 176 -2.11 16.73 6.72
CA LEU A 176 -2.98 17.72 6.10
C LEU A 176 -4.43 17.60 6.54
N LEU A 177 -4.93 16.38 6.73
CA LEU A 177 -6.34 16.10 7.00
C LEU A 177 -6.67 15.99 8.49
N PHE A 178 -5.76 15.44 9.30
CA PHE A 178 -6.09 15.03 10.68
C PHE A 178 -5.27 15.72 11.78
N SER A 179 -4.26 16.53 11.44
CA SER A 179 -3.52 17.29 12.45
C SER A 179 -4.14 18.67 12.67
N PRO A 180 -4.49 19.05 13.91
CA PRO A 180 -4.96 20.40 14.20
C PRO A 180 -3.85 21.42 13.90
N GLU A 181 -4.22 22.58 13.36
CA GLU A 181 -3.30 23.69 13.24
C GLU A 181 -2.88 24.11 14.66
N GLU A 182 -1.61 23.90 15.00
CA GLU A 182 -1.01 24.49 16.18
C GLU A 182 -1.01 26.01 15.99
N SER A 183 -2.06 26.67 16.49
CA SER A 183 -2.06 28.11 16.66
C SER A 183 -0.93 28.46 17.63
N GLU A 184 0.01 29.30 17.18
CA GLU A 184 1.09 29.83 18.02
C GLU A 184 0.52 30.73 19.12
N VAL A 185 0.03 30.13 20.22
CA VAL A 185 -0.25 30.88 21.46
C VAL A 185 0.14 30.02 22.66
N ALA A 186 1.35 30.29 23.18
CA ALA A 186 1.97 29.98 24.48
C ALA A 186 1.64 28.66 25.22
N PRO A 187 2.66 27.95 25.75
CA PRO A 187 2.46 26.75 26.54
C PRO A 187 2.03 27.13 27.96
N ASN A 188 0.83 26.74 28.38
CA ASN A 188 0.50 26.65 29.80
C ASN A 188 -0.51 25.52 30.07
N MET A 189 0.01 24.52 30.79
CA MET A 189 -0.66 23.69 31.79
C MET A 189 -1.46 22.43 31.38
N SER A 190 -0.86 21.31 31.80
CA SER A 190 -1.43 20.01 32.22
C SER A 190 -2.10 19.10 31.20
N THR A 191 -1.31 18.09 30.81
CA THR A 191 -1.62 16.65 30.87
C THR A 191 -3.07 16.28 31.11
N ARG A 192 -3.73 15.73 30.08
CA ARG A 192 -4.65 14.60 30.23
C ARG A 192 -4.75 13.83 28.91
N LEU A 193 -4.30 12.57 28.94
CA LEU A 193 -4.73 11.52 28.02
C LEU A 193 -6.25 11.59 27.92
N GLY A 194 -6.75 11.81 26.71
CA GLY A 194 -8.17 11.88 26.44
C GLY A 194 -8.38 11.99 24.95
N LEU A 195 -8.67 10.84 24.34
CA LEU A 195 -9.24 10.68 23.01
C LEU A 195 -10.56 11.48 22.96
N ARG A 196 -10.49 12.80 22.79
CA ARG A 196 -11.68 13.62 22.51
C ARG A 196 -12.02 13.39 21.04
N ARG A 197 -12.99 12.49 20.82
CA ARG A 197 -13.82 12.42 19.62
C ARG A 197 -14.03 13.84 19.08
N ALA A 198 -13.50 14.10 17.89
CA ALA A 198 -13.74 15.34 17.18
C ALA A 198 -15.25 15.50 17.03
N SER A 199 -15.77 16.54 17.67
CA SER A 199 -17.16 16.95 17.57
C SER A 199 -17.46 17.33 16.12
N LYS A 200 -18.64 16.94 15.64
CA LYS A 200 -19.25 17.33 14.36
C LYS A 200 -18.88 18.75 13.96
N ASN A 201 -17.95 18.88 13.02
CA ASN A 201 -17.91 20.03 12.13
C ASN A 201 -18.27 19.49 10.76
N GLU A 202 -19.41 19.93 10.24
CA GLU A 202 -19.69 19.91 8.81
C GLU A 202 -18.53 20.62 8.11
N TYR A 203 -17.58 19.83 7.61
CA TYR A 203 -16.50 20.33 6.77
C TYR A 203 -17.12 20.71 5.42
N VAL A 204 -17.27 22.00 5.19
CA VAL A 204 -17.57 22.55 3.88
C VAL A 204 -16.41 22.15 2.95
N VAL A 205 -16.69 21.19 2.07
CA VAL A 205 -15.75 20.54 1.13
C VAL A 205 -15.03 21.55 0.22
N GLY A 206 -15.54 22.77 0.09
CA GLY A 206 -15.02 23.80 -0.80
C GLY A 206 -13.64 24.38 -0.43
N ASP A 207 -13.27 24.42 0.85
CA ASP A 207 -12.02 25.09 1.30
C ASP A 207 -10.91 24.12 1.73
N THR A 208 -11.16 22.81 1.71
CA THR A 208 -10.19 21.80 2.19
C THR A 208 -8.97 21.67 1.24
N PHE A 209 -9.14 22.04 -0.04
CA PHE A 209 -8.14 21.83 -1.09
C PHE A 209 -7.29 23.07 -1.40
N SER A 210 -7.61 24.24 -0.82
CA SER A 210 -6.80 25.46 -0.94
C SER A 210 -5.81 25.54 0.23
N LEU A 211 -4.65 24.89 0.07
CA LEU A 211 -3.64 24.78 1.13
C LEU A 211 -2.47 25.73 0.90
N SER A 212 -2.07 26.47 1.93
CA SER A 212 -0.87 27.32 1.86
C SER A 212 0.39 26.48 1.66
N GLU A 213 1.38 27.04 0.94
CA GLU A 213 2.68 26.39 0.75
C GLU A 213 3.38 26.09 2.08
N GLU A 214 3.17 26.93 3.09
CA GLU A 214 3.72 26.71 4.42
C GLU A 214 3.13 25.45 5.08
N LYS A 215 1.80 25.29 5.01
CA LYS A 215 1.11 24.11 5.56
C LYS A 215 1.54 22.84 4.85
N LYS A 216 1.65 22.87 3.52
CA LYS A 216 2.17 21.75 2.71
C LYS A 216 3.61 21.39 3.06
N SER A 217 4.47 22.40 3.17
CA SER A 217 5.89 22.22 3.54
C SER A 217 6.03 21.64 4.95
N ARG A 218 5.26 22.15 5.92
CA ARG A 218 5.22 21.66 7.30
C ARG A 218 4.75 20.21 7.36
N ALA A 219 3.67 19.87 6.66
CA ALA A 219 3.16 18.50 6.59
C ALA A 219 4.18 17.54 5.98
N LEU A 220 4.85 17.95 4.90
CA LEU A 220 5.90 17.15 4.26
C LEU A 220 7.08 16.89 5.21
N VAL A 221 7.60 17.91 5.89
CA VAL A 221 8.69 17.75 6.85
C VAL A 221 8.29 16.84 8.02
N ARG A 222 7.07 17.00 8.56
CA ARG A 222 6.55 16.11 9.63
C ARG A 222 6.44 14.66 9.15
N SER A 223 5.92 14.45 7.95
CA SER A 223 5.79 13.13 7.33
C SER A 223 7.14 12.45 7.16
N MET A 224 8.10 13.17 6.58
CA MET A 224 9.46 12.67 6.40
C MET A 224 10.13 12.35 7.73
N SER A 225 9.97 13.21 8.74
CA SER A 225 10.52 12.98 10.08
C SER A 225 9.93 11.72 10.70
N GLU A 226 8.60 11.56 10.66
CA GLU A 226 7.94 10.39 11.23
C GLU A 226 8.37 9.09 10.56
N ILE A 227 8.41 9.06 9.23
CA ILE A 227 8.85 7.87 8.47
C ILE A 227 10.30 7.49 8.80
N LEU A 228 11.22 8.47 8.88
CA LEU A 228 12.63 8.19 9.17
C LEU A 228 12.82 7.65 10.60
N PHE A 229 12.11 8.21 11.59
CA PHE A 229 12.11 7.67 12.94
C PHE A 229 11.48 6.28 12.99
N LEU A 230 10.38 6.05 12.28
CA LEU A 230 9.76 4.73 12.17
C LEU A 230 10.75 3.69 11.64
N CYS A 231 11.50 4.02 10.58
CA CYS A 231 12.55 3.16 10.03
C CYS A 231 13.66 2.88 11.06
N GLY A 232 14.06 3.88 11.86
CA GLY A 232 15.03 3.73 12.94
C GLY A 232 14.44 3.28 14.27
N SER A 233 13.33 2.54 14.26
CA SER A 233 12.67 1.96 15.44
C SER A 233 12.29 2.99 16.52
N ASN A 234 12.00 4.22 16.10
CA ASN A 234 11.70 5.40 16.91
C ASN A 234 12.87 5.87 17.82
N GLU A 235 14.07 5.36 17.62
CA GLU A 235 15.26 5.74 18.41
C GLU A 235 16.17 6.73 17.67
N LYS A 236 16.24 6.61 16.34
CA LYS A 236 17.10 7.44 15.50
C LYS A 236 16.49 7.70 14.13
N ALA A 237 16.94 8.78 13.50
CA ALA A 237 16.68 9.10 12.10
C ALA A 237 18.01 9.52 11.45
N VAL A 238 18.26 9.04 10.25
CA VAL A 238 19.40 9.40 9.43
C VAL A 238 18.92 10.25 8.26
N ILE A 239 19.54 11.40 8.06
CA ILE A 239 19.23 12.34 6.98
C ILE A 239 20.47 12.50 6.10
N THR A 240 20.32 12.20 4.82
CA THR A 240 21.38 12.38 3.83
C THR A 240 21.26 13.73 3.15
N SER A 241 22.37 14.45 3.00
CA SER A 241 22.49 15.65 2.17
C SER A 241 23.49 15.45 1.03
N LEU A 242 23.45 16.36 0.06
CA LEU A 242 24.43 16.43 -1.02
C LEU A 242 25.50 17.46 -0.66
N ASN A 243 26.77 17.06 -0.73
CA ASN A 243 27.93 17.92 -0.49
C ASN A 243 27.87 19.27 -1.20
N ILE A 244 27.45 19.24 -2.45
CA ILE A 244 27.42 20.41 -3.33
C ILE A 244 26.37 21.41 -2.84
N LEU A 245 25.34 20.93 -2.15
CA LEU A 245 24.23 21.76 -1.67
C LEU A 245 24.42 22.27 -0.24
N ASP A 246 25.27 21.63 0.57
CA ASP A 246 25.52 22.09 1.95
C ASP A 246 26.10 23.53 1.98
N GLY A 247 26.96 23.89 1.01
CA GLY A 247 27.46 25.26 0.86
C GLY A 247 26.49 26.26 0.19
N VAL A 248 25.51 25.76 -0.58
CA VAL A 248 24.51 26.60 -1.27
C VAL A 248 23.35 26.98 -0.34
N ILE A 249 22.98 26.07 0.57
CA ILE A 249 21.90 26.29 1.53
C ILE A 249 22.34 27.23 2.66
N GLU A 250 23.64 27.27 2.99
CA GLU A 250 24.21 28.18 3.99
C GLU A 250 24.54 29.58 3.44
N GLY A 251 24.67 29.74 2.11
CA GLY A 251 24.97 31.00 1.45
C GLY A 251 23.71 31.76 1.05
N SER A 252 23.41 32.88 1.73
CA SER A 252 22.35 33.80 1.31
C SER A 252 22.67 34.41 -0.06
N VAL A 253 21.93 34.07 -1.10
CA VAL A 253 22.02 34.75 -2.41
C VAL A 253 20.62 34.99 -2.97
N GLU A 254 20.44 36.18 -3.53
CA GLU A 254 19.22 36.79 -4.10
C GLU A 254 18.63 36.06 -5.34
N CYS A 255 19.03 34.81 -5.62
CA CYS A 255 18.49 33.98 -6.69
C CYS A 255 17.48 32.95 -6.14
N PRO A 256 16.50 32.47 -6.94
CA PRO A 256 15.67 31.35 -6.53
C PRO A 256 16.56 30.14 -6.22
N VAL A 257 16.56 29.69 -4.97
CA VAL A 257 17.38 28.58 -4.47
C VAL A 257 17.22 27.34 -5.36
N ASP A 258 16.02 27.13 -5.91
CA ASP A 258 15.70 26.01 -6.79
C ASP A 258 16.47 26.03 -8.12
N GLU A 259 16.72 27.21 -8.71
CA GLU A 259 17.50 27.32 -9.97
C GLU A 259 18.98 27.04 -9.74
N VAL A 260 19.52 27.50 -8.61
CA VAL A 260 20.91 27.24 -8.21
C VAL A 260 21.12 25.75 -7.96
N ILE A 261 20.18 25.12 -7.26
CA ILE A 261 20.18 23.67 -7.02
C ILE A 261 20.06 22.92 -8.35
N ALA A 262 19.15 23.31 -9.24
CA ALA A 262 18.96 22.65 -10.53
C ALA A 262 20.26 22.67 -11.36
N LYS A 263 20.92 23.83 -11.44
CA LYS A 263 22.19 23.99 -12.15
C LYS A 263 23.33 23.18 -11.51
N ALA A 264 23.39 23.14 -10.18
CA ALA A 264 24.39 22.34 -9.45
C ALA A 264 24.22 20.82 -9.64
N LEU A 265 23.00 20.37 -9.98
CA LEU A 265 22.66 18.96 -10.18
C LEU A 265 22.58 18.55 -11.66
N GLU A 266 22.79 19.47 -12.60
CA GLU A 266 22.65 19.20 -14.05
C GLU A 266 23.66 18.16 -14.53
N ASP A 267 24.92 18.28 -14.10
CA ASP A 267 26.03 17.39 -14.46
C ASP A 267 26.20 16.18 -13.52
N LEU A 268 25.29 16.01 -12.55
CA LEU A 268 25.41 14.95 -11.55
C LEU A 268 24.89 13.61 -12.09
N SER A 269 25.77 12.63 -12.21
CA SER A 269 25.44 11.23 -12.49
C SER A 269 25.86 10.32 -11.34
N ILE A 270 25.01 9.34 -11.01
CA ILE A 270 25.29 8.33 -9.99
C ILE A 270 25.32 6.96 -10.68
N ASP A 271 26.52 6.53 -11.06
CA ASP A 271 26.73 5.25 -11.75
C ASP A 271 27.33 4.19 -10.82
N SER A 272 27.82 4.57 -9.63
CA SER A 272 28.48 3.65 -8.70
C SER A 272 28.36 4.06 -7.23
N GLY A 273 28.61 3.11 -6.33
CA GLY A 273 28.75 3.39 -4.89
C GLY A 273 29.90 4.35 -4.58
N SER A 274 30.93 4.41 -5.43
CA SER A 274 32.04 5.36 -5.27
C SER A 274 31.60 6.80 -5.50
N ASP A 275 30.67 7.02 -6.43
CA ASP A 275 30.11 8.35 -6.72
C ASP A 275 29.12 8.73 -5.63
N LEU A 276 28.32 7.78 -5.17
CA LEU A 276 27.44 7.94 -4.00
C LEU A 276 28.22 8.40 -2.75
N ARG A 277 29.40 7.82 -2.49
CA ARG A 277 30.29 8.26 -1.40
C ARG A 277 30.80 9.69 -1.56
N LYS A 278 31.18 10.09 -2.78
CA LYS A 278 31.71 11.45 -3.05
C LYS A 278 30.65 12.53 -2.87
N ILE A 279 29.38 12.22 -3.13
CA ILE A 279 28.31 13.20 -3.18
C ILE A 279 27.52 13.29 -1.88
N LEU A 280 27.41 12.18 -1.12
CA LEU A 280 26.57 12.12 0.08
C LEU A 280 27.28 12.55 1.36
N ARG A 281 26.49 13.15 2.24
CA ARG A 281 26.81 13.38 3.65
C ARG A 281 25.69 12.84 4.51
N VAL A 282 26.07 12.22 5.62
CA VAL A 282 25.15 11.53 6.51
C VAL A 282 25.08 12.25 7.85
N HIS A 283 23.87 12.51 8.33
CA HIS A 283 23.62 13.14 9.61
C HIS A 283 22.67 12.26 10.43
N THR A 284 23.08 11.84 11.62
CA THR A 284 22.26 11.00 12.50
C THR A 284 21.68 11.84 13.63
N TYR A 285 20.38 11.67 13.88
CA TYR A 285 19.63 12.38 14.91
C TYR A 285 18.88 11.40 15.80
N THR A 286 18.89 11.64 17.10
CA THR A 286 18.06 10.91 18.09
C THR A 286 16.88 11.74 18.58
N SER A 287 16.90 13.05 18.34
CA SER A 287 15.83 13.97 18.71
C SER A 287 14.97 14.33 17.50
N HIS A 288 13.64 14.22 17.67
CA HIS A 288 12.66 14.59 16.66
C HIS A 288 12.76 16.08 16.27
N SER A 289 13.01 16.97 17.23
CA SER A 289 13.09 18.41 16.96
C SER A 289 14.30 18.79 16.09
N SER A 290 15.46 18.19 16.35
CA SER A 290 16.69 18.44 15.59
C SER A 290 16.59 17.85 14.17
N ALA A 291 16.03 16.65 14.04
CA ALA A 291 15.76 16.03 12.74
C ALA A 291 14.79 16.88 11.92
N TYR A 292 13.69 17.36 12.55
CA TYR A 292 12.72 18.24 11.92
C TYR A 292 13.36 19.53 11.39
N GLN A 293 14.20 20.20 12.20
CA GLN A 293 14.90 21.41 11.77
C GLN A 293 15.84 21.15 10.58
N LYS A 294 16.60 20.03 10.60
CA LYS A 294 17.46 19.66 9.48
C LYS A 294 16.65 19.35 8.22
N LEU A 295 15.56 18.58 8.32
CA LEU A 295 14.68 18.27 7.19
C LEU A 295 14.05 19.55 6.61
N GLN A 296 13.64 20.49 7.47
CA GLN A 296 13.10 21.77 7.04
C GLN A 296 14.15 22.58 6.27
N ALA A 297 15.39 22.64 6.76
CA ALA A 297 16.50 23.31 6.06
C ALA A 297 16.86 22.62 4.74
N MET A 298 16.79 21.29 4.68
CA MET A 298 17.10 20.49 3.49
C MET A 298 15.94 20.31 2.53
N LEU A 299 14.77 20.90 2.81
CA LEU A 299 13.56 20.72 2.01
C LEU A 299 13.76 21.07 0.52
N PRO A 300 14.50 22.13 0.13
CA PRO A 300 14.81 22.38 -1.28
C PRO A 300 15.55 21.22 -1.97
N ALA A 301 16.47 20.55 -1.26
CA ALA A 301 17.18 19.39 -1.80
C ALA A 301 16.25 18.17 -1.99
N PHE A 302 15.32 17.93 -1.06
CA PHE A 302 14.31 16.87 -1.21
C PHE A 302 13.25 17.19 -2.27
N ARG A 303 13.02 18.48 -2.55
CA ARG A 303 12.23 18.90 -3.70
C ARG A 303 13.00 18.77 -5.00
N SER A 304 14.32 18.77 -5.00
CA SER A 304 15.15 18.65 -6.22
C SER A 304 15.01 17.29 -6.92
N ARG A 305 15.61 17.15 -8.11
CA ARG A 305 15.59 15.90 -8.91
C ARG A 305 16.13 14.66 -8.16
N MET A 306 16.89 14.84 -7.08
CA MET A 306 17.47 13.76 -6.28
C MET A 306 16.60 13.35 -5.09
N GLY A 307 15.47 14.02 -4.87
CA GLY A 307 14.72 13.95 -3.62
C GLY A 307 14.25 12.55 -3.21
N ALA A 308 13.68 11.79 -4.14
CA ALA A 308 13.17 10.45 -3.86
C ALA A 308 14.29 9.49 -3.48
N LEU A 309 15.43 9.53 -4.20
CA LEU A 309 16.59 8.70 -3.91
C LEU A 309 17.25 9.08 -2.59
N LEU A 310 17.43 10.38 -2.31
CA LEU A 310 17.96 10.85 -1.02
C LEU A 310 17.09 10.39 0.15
N PHE A 311 15.77 10.45 -0.01
CA PHE A 311 14.86 10.00 1.03
C PHE A 311 14.91 8.48 1.23
N LEU A 312 14.96 7.70 0.16
CA LEU A 312 15.14 6.24 0.26
C LEU A 312 16.43 5.89 1.00
N ILE A 313 17.56 6.51 0.64
CA ILE A 313 18.83 6.26 1.31
C ILE A 313 18.77 6.66 2.79
N SER A 314 18.14 7.80 3.10
CA SER A 314 17.90 8.23 4.48
C SER A 314 17.11 7.18 5.28
N ALA A 315 16.05 6.59 4.69
CA ALA A 315 15.26 5.54 5.33
C ALA A 315 16.06 4.24 5.56
N LEU A 316 16.80 3.78 4.54
CA LEU A 316 17.64 2.59 4.63
C LEU A 316 18.73 2.72 5.70
N LEU A 317 19.39 3.89 5.77
CA LEU A 317 20.41 4.15 6.79
C LEU A 317 19.80 4.34 8.18
N SER A 318 18.57 4.87 8.29
CA SER A 318 17.84 4.97 9.56
C SER A 318 17.57 3.59 10.15
N ARG A 319 17.11 2.64 9.33
CA ARG A 319 16.95 1.22 9.71
C ARG A 319 18.29 0.55 9.99
N GLY A 320 19.31 0.89 9.19
CA GLY A 320 20.63 0.28 9.19
C GLY A 320 20.69 -0.88 8.19
N LEU A 321 21.76 -0.94 7.38
CA LEU A 321 21.85 -1.88 6.25
C LEU A 321 21.78 -3.35 6.68
N GLU A 322 22.37 -3.72 7.82
CA GLU A 322 22.28 -5.09 8.33
C GLU A 322 20.86 -5.45 8.76
N ASN A 323 20.14 -4.53 9.40
CA ASN A 323 18.75 -4.76 9.80
C ASN A 323 17.84 -4.84 8.58
N VAL A 324 18.10 -4.05 7.53
CA VAL A 324 17.40 -4.18 6.25
C VAL A 324 17.62 -5.57 5.67
N GLN A 325 18.85 -6.08 5.65
CA GLN A 325 19.11 -7.45 5.16
C GLN A 325 18.45 -8.52 6.05
N ALA A 326 18.38 -8.31 7.37
CA ALA A 326 17.72 -9.23 8.29
C ALA A 326 16.18 -9.24 8.18
N ASP A 327 15.58 -8.13 7.74
CA ASP A 327 14.14 -8.03 7.50
C ASP A 327 13.70 -8.81 6.23
N ARG A 328 14.64 -9.06 5.31
CA ARG A 328 14.37 -9.61 3.99
C ARG A 328 14.41 -11.12 3.98
N ASP A 329 13.43 -11.73 3.31
CA ASP A 329 13.41 -13.18 3.10
C ASP A 329 14.45 -13.62 2.04
N ASP A 330 14.71 -12.77 1.04
CA ASP A 330 15.74 -12.99 0.01
C ASP A 330 16.64 -11.74 -0.13
N PRO A 331 17.76 -11.68 0.61
CA PRO A 331 18.69 -10.54 0.58
C PRO A 331 19.53 -10.47 -0.71
N SER A 332 19.47 -11.49 -1.57
CA SER A 332 20.26 -11.54 -2.82
C SER A 332 19.73 -10.61 -3.91
N GLN A 333 18.44 -10.28 -3.86
CA GLN A 333 17.81 -9.42 -4.86
C GLN A 333 18.06 -7.93 -4.56
N PRO A 334 18.11 -7.05 -5.57
CA PRO A 334 18.11 -5.61 -5.35
C PRO A 334 16.72 -5.12 -4.91
N LEU A 335 16.67 -3.98 -4.22
CA LEU A 335 15.42 -3.33 -3.80
C LEU A 335 14.70 -2.62 -4.97
N VAL A 336 15.43 -2.21 -6.00
CA VAL A 336 14.89 -1.71 -7.26
C VAL A 336 14.78 -2.86 -8.24
N THR A 337 13.56 -3.21 -8.64
CA THR A 337 13.31 -4.44 -9.40
C THR A 337 13.63 -4.28 -10.88
N ALA A 338 14.52 -5.12 -11.40
CA ALA A 338 14.80 -5.23 -12.83
C ALA A 338 13.66 -5.94 -13.57
N PRO A 339 13.46 -5.69 -14.88
CA PRO A 339 14.21 -4.74 -15.73
C PRO A 339 13.65 -3.31 -15.69
N PHE A 340 12.46 -3.09 -15.10
CA PHE A 340 11.72 -1.85 -15.24
C PHE A 340 12.05 -0.77 -14.20
N GLY A 341 12.78 -1.11 -13.13
CA GLY A 341 13.24 -0.17 -12.13
C GLY A 341 12.21 0.21 -11.07
N HIS A 342 11.19 -0.62 -10.82
CA HIS A 342 10.14 -0.29 -9.86
C HIS A 342 10.62 -0.44 -8.41
N ALA A 343 10.05 0.36 -7.52
CA ALA A 343 10.21 0.13 -6.08
C ALA A 343 9.64 -1.24 -5.68
N SER A 344 10.46 -2.06 -5.01
CA SER A 344 10.02 -3.31 -4.41
C SER A 344 9.03 -3.10 -3.26
N GLN A 345 8.34 -4.17 -2.87
CA GLN A 345 7.43 -4.14 -1.73
C GLN A 345 8.19 -3.89 -0.43
N GLU A 346 9.45 -4.34 -0.31
CA GLU A 346 10.34 -4.08 0.82
C GLU A 346 10.54 -2.58 1.05
N ILE A 347 10.74 -1.79 -0.02
CA ILE A 347 10.85 -0.33 0.08
C ILE A 347 9.55 0.25 0.64
N VAL A 348 8.40 -0.15 0.09
CA VAL A 348 7.10 0.38 0.52
C VAL A 348 6.82 0.01 1.98
N ASN A 349 7.04 -1.25 2.36
CA ASN A 349 6.84 -1.74 3.71
C ASN A 349 7.80 -1.09 4.72
N LEU A 350 9.06 -0.81 4.33
CA LEU A 350 9.99 -0.05 5.15
C LEU A 350 9.42 1.32 5.51
N LEU A 351 8.86 2.03 4.53
CA LEU A 351 8.31 3.37 4.74
C LEU A 351 6.97 3.36 5.49
N LEU A 352 6.17 2.28 5.37
CA LEU A 352 4.87 2.15 6.02
C LEU A 352 4.94 1.59 7.45
N SER A 353 5.89 0.67 7.70
CA SER A 353 5.96 -0.11 8.95
C SER A 353 7.30 -0.02 9.69
N GLY A 354 8.34 0.50 9.04
CA GLY A 354 9.70 0.54 9.59
C GLY A 354 10.51 -0.74 9.37
N ASN A 355 9.92 -1.78 8.75
CA ASN A 355 10.58 -3.04 8.43
C ASN A 355 10.58 -3.31 6.92
N ALA A 356 11.71 -3.75 6.37
CA ALA A 356 11.86 -4.07 4.94
C ALA A 356 11.37 -5.49 4.58
N ALA A 357 10.23 -5.91 5.12
CA ALA A 357 9.62 -7.22 4.81
C ALA A 357 9.06 -7.23 3.38
N ALA A 358 9.20 -8.34 2.66
CA ALA A 358 8.71 -8.47 1.29
C ALA A 358 7.20 -8.76 1.20
N ASN A 359 6.62 -9.26 2.29
CA ASN A 359 5.22 -9.71 2.30
C ASN A 359 4.28 -8.74 3.00
N VAL A 360 2.99 -8.86 2.68
CA VAL A 360 1.92 -7.96 3.12
C VAL A 360 0.92 -8.63 4.08
N PHE A 361 1.17 -9.87 4.52
CA PHE A 361 0.39 -10.54 5.57
C PHE A 361 0.87 -10.15 6.97
N ASP A 362 0.10 -10.48 8.02
CA ASP A 362 0.46 -10.17 9.40
C ASP A 362 1.41 -11.22 10.01
N GLY A 363 2.37 -10.76 10.80
CA GLY A 363 3.27 -11.60 11.58
C GLY A 363 4.28 -12.38 10.73
N LYS A 364 4.54 -13.63 11.10
CA LYS A 364 5.41 -14.55 10.37
C LYS A 364 4.61 -15.76 9.95
N MET A 365 4.86 -16.27 8.75
CA MET A 365 4.24 -17.49 8.27
C MET A 365 5.25 -18.64 8.34
N ASP A 366 4.88 -19.71 9.04
CA ASP A 366 5.64 -20.96 9.10
C ASP A 366 5.35 -21.78 7.85
N LEU A 367 6.40 -22.07 7.07
CA LEU A 367 6.33 -22.91 5.88
C LEU A 367 6.64 -24.39 6.19
N GLY A 368 6.88 -24.72 7.45
CA GLY A 368 7.33 -26.01 7.92
C GLY A 368 8.86 -26.14 7.90
N GLY A 369 9.38 -27.13 8.63
CA GLY A 369 10.83 -27.41 8.66
C GLY A 369 11.68 -26.31 9.29
N GLY A 370 11.08 -25.42 10.10
CA GLY A 370 11.77 -24.28 10.71
C GLY A 370 11.99 -23.09 9.78
N MET A 371 11.36 -23.08 8.60
CA MET A 371 11.43 -21.99 7.63
C MET A 371 10.28 -21.01 7.87
N PHE A 372 10.61 -19.73 8.06
CA PHE A 372 9.63 -18.66 8.24
C PHE A 372 9.82 -17.59 7.18
N VAL A 373 8.72 -17.06 6.66
CA VAL A 373 8.72 -15.83 5.86
C VAL A 373 8.12 -14.70 6.66
N ASN A 374 8.72 -13.51 6.54
CA ASN A 374 8.38 -12.35 7.35
C ASN A 374 7.27 -11.51 6.70
N GLY A 375 6.25 -11.17 7.47
CA GLY A 375 5.23 -10.19 7.13
C GLY A 375 5.31 -8.96 8.03
N ILE A 376 4.21 -8.22 8.09
CA ILE A 376 4.10 -6.99 8.87
C ILE A 376 3.89 -7.34 10.34
N SER A 377 4.76 -6.83 11.21
CA SER A 377 4.76 -7.21 12.63
C SER A 377 3.86 -6.35 13.52
N THR A 378 3.52 -5.14 13.09
CA THR A 378 2.76 -4.17 13.90
C THR A 378 1.73 -3.41 13.06
N PRO A 379 0.62 -2.95 13.67
CA PRO A 379 -0.31 -2.02 13.02
C PRO A 379 0.41 -0.77 12.51
N VAL A 380 -0.03 -0.24 11.37
CA VAL A 380 0.58 0.93 10.72
C VAL A 380 -0.29 2.19 10.84
N GLU A 381 0.34 3.35 10.74
CA GLU A 381 -0.35 4.64 10.76
C GLU A 381 -1.16 4.87 9.48
N VAL A 382 -0.60 4.50 8.32
CA VAL A 382 -1.27 4.51 7.01
C VAL A 382 -1.09 3.15 6.34
N GLY A 383 -2.13 2.65 5.69
CA GLY A 383 -2.27 1.26 5.27
C GLY A 383 -1.78 0.98 3.86
N PHE A 384 -2.03 -0.25 3.42
CA PHE A 384 -1.71 -0.71 2.08
C PHE A 384 -2.80 -1.64 1.54
N LEU A 385 -3.14 -1.49 0.25
CA LEU A 385 -4.00 -2.39 -0.51
C LEU A 385 -3.32 -2.70 -1.85
N THR A 386 -3.63 -3.85 -2.46
CA THR A 386 -3.07 -4.19 -3.78
C THR A 386 -4.06 -4.93 -4.65
N LEU A 387 -3.99 -4.66 -5.95
CA LEU A 387 -4.73 -5.41 -6.97
C LEU A 387 -4.34 -6.89 -6.99
N LEU A 388 -3.11 -7.20 -6.57
CA LEU A 388 -2.62 -8.58 -6.51
C LEU A 388 -3.41 -9.45 -5.53
N GLU A 389 -4.05 -8.85 -4.52
CA GLU A 389 -4.93 -9.58 -3.60
C GLU A 389 -6.25 -9.96 -4.25
N SER A 390 -6.89 -9.08 -5.00
CA SER A 390 -8.13 -9.42 -5.71
C SER A 390 -7.91 -10.46 -6.81
N LEU A 391 -6.68 -10.55 -7.31
CA LEU A 391 -6.22 -11.58 -8.24
C LEU A 391 -5.75 -12.87 -7.54
N ASN A 392 -5.88 -12.97 -6.21
CA ASN A 392 -5.47 -14.10 -5.37
C ASN A 392 -3.97 -14.46 -5.41
N PHE A 393 -3.08 -13.52 -5.79
CA PHE A 393 -1.63 -13.73 -5.74
C PHE A 393 -1.05 -13.54 -4.34
N CYS A 394 -1.70 -12.75 -3.49
CA CYS A 394 -1.29 -12.55 -2.11
C CYS A 394 -2.52 -12.29 -1.22
N LYS A 395 -2.31 -12.29 0.09
CA LYS A 395 -3.33 -11.91 1.07
C LYS A 395 -2.78 -10.78 1.94
N VAL A 396 -3.45 -9.63 1.92
CA VAL A 396 -3.05 -8.48 2.73
C VAL A 396 -3.59 -8.68 4.15
N GLY A 397 -2.71 -8.50 5.13
CA GLY A 397 -2.99 -8.63 6.55
C GLY A 397 -3.83 -7.49 7.11
N GLN A 398 -4.39 -7.69 8.29
CA GLN A 398 -5.19 -6.69 8.99
C GLN A 398 -4.38 -5.47 9.41
N TYR A 399 -3.09 -5.61 9.70
CA TYR A 399 -2.26 -4.47 10.06
C TYR A 399 -2.17 -3.43 8.95
N LEU A 400 -2.13 -3.86 7.68
CA LEU A 400 -2.13 -2.98 6.52
C LEU A 400 -3.56 -2.58 6.05
N LYS A 401 -4.54 -3.46 6.21
CA LYS A 401 -5.94 -3.20 5.81
C LYS A 401 -6.68 -2.25 6.75
N CYS A 402 -6.34 -2.26 8.03
CA CYS A 402 -6.99 -1.48 9.09
C CYS A 402 -5.98 -0.52 9.74
N PRO A 403 -5.43 0.44 8.97
CA PRO A 403 -4.50 1.43 9.50
C PRO A 403 -5.18 2.36 10.51
N ARG A 404 -4.37 3.05 11.30
CA ARG A 404 -4.88 4.04 12.26
C ARG A 404 -5.65 5.19 11.58
N TRP A 405 -5.14 5.67 10.45
CA TRP A 405 -5.78 6.70 9.64
C TRP A 405 -6.34 6.09 8.36
N PRO A 406 -7.52 6.50 7.88
CA PRO A 406 -8.18 5.91 6.71
C PRO A 406 -7.49 6.35 5.41
N ILE A 407 -6.22 5.98 5.26
CA ILE A 407 -5.32 6.31 4.16
C ILE A 407 -4.58 5.03 3.80
N TRP A 408 -4.56 4.67 2.53
CA TRP A 408 -3.93 3.46 2.01
C TRP A 408 -3.08 3.80 0.79
N VAL A 409 -1.85 3.31 0.78
CA VAL A 409 -1.10 3.16 -0.48
C VAL A 409 -1.72 2.00 -1.27
N VAL A 410 -2.04 2.23 -2.53
CA VAL A 410 -2.63 1.20 -3.41
C VAL A 410 -1.61 0.81 -4.47
N GLY A 411 -1.14 -0.44 -4.40
CA GLY A 411 -0.23 -1.02 -5.39
C GLY A 411 -0.97 -1.74 -6.52
N SER A 412 -0.53 -1.51 -7.75
CA SER A 412 -0.84 -2.36 -8.91
C SER A 412 0.40 -3.17 -9.33
N GLU A 413 0.38 -3.73 -10.54
CA GLU A 413 1.52 -4.46 -11.11
C GLU A 413 2.74 -3.55 -11.34
N SER A 414 2.54 -2.26 -11.59
CA SER A 414 3.60 -1.35 -12.07
C SER A 414 3.64 0.02 -11.38
N HIS A 415 2.63 0.34 -10.57
CA HIS A 415 2.44 1.70 -10.08
C HIS A 415 1.83 1.73 -8.67
N TYR A 416 2.18 2.75 -7.88
CA TYR A 416 1.61 2.98 -6.56
C TYR A 416 0.85 4.31 -6.54
N THR A 417 -0.35 4.29 -5.95
CA THR A 417 -1.24 5.45 -5.80
C THR A 417 -1.70 5.56 -4.35
N VAL A 418 -2.52 6.57 -4.02
CA VAL A 418 -3.04 6.74 -2.66
C VAL A 418 -4.56 6.83 -2.67
N LEU A 419 -5.19 6.08 -1.78
CA LEU A 419 -6.63 6.08 -1.51
C LEU A 419 -6.86 6.56 -0.07
N PHE A 420 -7.83 7.44 0.17
CA PHE A 420 -8.11 7.92 1.52
C PHE A 420 -9.57 8.31 1.73
N ALA A 421 -9.98 8.44 2.99
CA ALA A 421 -11.25 9.02 3.40
C ALA A 421 -11.01 10.24 4.29
N LEU A 422 -11.98 11.15 4.31
CA LEU A 422 -11.96 12.31 5.22
C LEU A 422 -12.52 11.98 6.61
N ASP A 423 -13.42 10.98 6.68
CA ASP A 423 -13.98 10.51 7.94
C ASP A 423 -13.24 9.25 8.41
N THR A 424 -12.78 9.25 9.66
CA THR A 424 -12.15 8.09 10.31
C THR A 424 -13.12 6.94 10.55
N ASN A 425 -14.42 7.23 10.68
CA ASN A 425 -15.45 6.24 11.00
C ASN A 425 -15.69 5.24 9.86
N VAL A 426 -15.16 5.48 8.65
CA VAL A 426 -15.26 4.52 7.53
C VAL A 426 -14.64 3.15 7.85
N GLN A 427 -13.73 3.11 8.82
CA GLN A 427 -13.06 1.90 9.27
C GLN A 427 -13.81 1.17 10.38
N ASP A 428 -14.75 1.83 11.05
CA ASP A 428 -15.49 1.28 12.18
C ASP A 428 -16.42 0.16 11.72
N GLU A 429 -16.49 -0.93 12.48
CA GLU A 429 -17.54 -1.93 12.31
C GLU A 429 -18.89 -1.33 12.71
N ASN A 430 -19.92 -1.54 11.89
CA ASN A 430 -21.26 -1.08 12.24
C ASN A 430 -21.76 -1.87 13.46
N GLU A 431 -22.59 -1.25 14.31
CA GLU A 431 -23.22 -1.92 15.45
C GLU A 431 -23.91 -3.23 15.03
N LEU A 432 -24.53 -3.24 13.85
CA LEU A 432 -25.19 -4.41 13.28
C LEU A 432 -24.21 -5.53 12.89
N GLU A 433 -23.04 -5.19 12.32
CA GLU A 433 -21.98 -6.18 12.00
C GLU A 433 -21.33 -6.75 13.26
N SER A 434 -21.14 -5.90 14.27
CA SER A 434 -20.63 -6.33 15.58
C SER A 434 -21.64 -7.26 16.28
N ARG A 435 -22.93 -6.91 16.22
CA ARG A 435 -24.04 -7.73 16.74
C ARG A 435 -24.13 -9.06 16.01
N GLU A 436 -24.09 -9.07 14.68
CA GLU A 436 -24.01 -10.28 13.86
C GLU A 436 -22.84 -11.16 14.30
N SER A 437 -21.63 -10.60 14.36
CA SER A 437 -20.43 -11.35 14.73
C SER A 437 -20.52 -11.97 16.12
N LYS A 438 -21.16 -11.28 17.08
CA LYS A 438 -21.42 -11.82 18.41
C LYS A 438 -22.41 -12.98 18.37
N ILE A 439 -23.51 -12.84 17.64
CA ILE A 439 -24.53 -13.88 17.51
C ILE A 439 -23.97 -15.09 16.76
N ARG A 440 -23.24 -14.85 15.68
CA ARG A 440 -22.57 -15.88 14.88
C ARG A 440 -21.56 -16.67 15.71
N ARG A 441 -20.72 -15.99 16.50
CA ARG A 441 -19.80 -16.65 17.41
C ARG A 441 -20.50 -17.52 18.45
N ALA A 442 -21.60 -17.03 19.04
CA ALA A 442 -22.39 -17.84 19.98
C ALA A 442 -23.02 -19.06 19.30
N PHE A 443 -23.51 -18.90 18.07
CA PHE A 443 -24.04 -20.00 17.25
C PHE A 443 -22.96 -21.04 16.93
N ASP A 444 -21.82 -20.60 16.38
CA ASP A 444 -20.70 -21.47 16.01
C ASP A 444 -20.09 -22.18 17.24
N ALA A 445 -20.16 -21.58 18.44
CA ALA A 445 -19.73 -22.22 19.68
C ALA A 445 -20.63 -23.41 20.09
N GLN A 446 -21.87 -23.46 19.62
CA GLN A 446 -22.80 -24.58 19.82
C GLN A 446 -22.83 -25.54 18.62
N ASP A 447 -22.13 -25.22 17.54
CA ASP A 447 -22.04 -26.06 16.34
C ASP A 447 -21.06 -27.21 16.56
N GLN A 448 -21.59 -28.39 16.87
CA GLN A 448 -20.82 -29.63 17.03
C GLN A 448 -20.44 -30.28 15.69
N SER A 449 -20.96 -29.78 14.56
CA SER A 449 -20.71 -30.35 13.23
C SER A 449 -19.39 -29.89 12.60
N GLY A 450 -18.64 -29.01 13.26
CA GLY A 450 -17.37 -28.49 12.76
C GLY A 450 -17.53 -27.44 11.65
N GLY A 451 -18.66 -26.70 11.64
CA GLY A 451 -18.94 -25.62 10.69
C GLY A 451 -20.04 -25.94 9.65
N GLY A 452 -20.85 -26.97 9.87
CA GLY A 452 -21.99 -27.33 9.02
C GLY A 452 -23.16 -26.33 9.11
N GLY A 453 -23.13 -25.37 10.04
CA GLY A 453 -24.06 -24.24 10.05
C GLY A 453 -25.43 -24.55 10.64
N PHE A 454 -25.51 -25.57 11.50
CA PHE A 454 -26.71 -25.93 12.25
C PHE A 454 -26.40 -26.34 13.69
N ILE A 455 -27.37 -26.15 14.60
CA ILE A 455 -27.24 -26.47 16.03
C ILE A 455 -28.47 -27.22 16.55
N SER A 456 -28.35 -27.91 17.69
CA SER A 456 -29.49 -28.56 18.34
C SER A 456 -30.42 -27.53 19.00
N VAL A 457 -31.65 -27.95 19.32
CA VAL A 457 -32.63 -27.10 20.03
C VAL A 457 -32.08 -26.67 21.40
N GLU A 458 -31.36 -27.53 22.12
CA GLU A 458 -30.72 -27.19 23.40
C GLU A 458 -29.64 -26.11 23.22
N GLY A 459 -28.78 -26.27 22.21
CA GLY A 459 -27.76 -25.28 21.86
C GLY A 459 -28.38 -23.93 21.49
N PHE A 460 -29.51 -23.94 20.79
CA PHE A 460 -30.22 -22.72 20.41
C PHE A 460 -30.71 -21.90 21.60
N HIS A 461 -31.28 -22.53 22.63
CA HIS A 461 -31.70 -21.83 23.85
C HIS A 461 -30.52 -21.17 24.57
N GLN A 462 -29.34 -21.80 24.52
CA GLN A 462 -28.11 -21.23 25.06
C GLN A 462 -27.67 -19.99 24.25
N VAL A 463 -27.72 -20.04 22.92
CA VAL A 463 -27.44 -18.88 22.04
C VAL A 463 -28.37 -17.71 22.37
N LEU A 464 -29.68 -17.93 22.50
CA LEU A 464 -30.64 -16.87 22.82
C LEU A 464 -30.33 -16.20 24.16
N LYS A 465 -29.96 -16.99 25.16
CA LYS A 465 -29.59 -16.49 26.50
C LYS A 465 -28.28 -15.70 26.47
N GLU A 466 -27.24 -16.20 25.80
CA GLU A 466 -25.94 -15.53 25.71
C GLU A 466 -25.98 -14.22 24.91
N THR A 467 -26.87 -14.16 23.93
CA THR A 467 -27.01 -13.00 23.04
C THR A 467 -28.09 -12.03 23.51
N ASN A 468 -28.83 -12.33 24.58
CA ASN A 468 -29.97 -11.56 25.09
C ASN A 468 -31.05 -11.35 24.01
N ILE A 469 -31.46 -12.42 23.33
CA ILE A 469 -32.50 -12.39 22.29
C ILE A 469 -33.78 -13.00 22.85
N SER A 470 -34.88 -12.27 22.74
CA SER A 470 -36.21 -12.70 23.18
C SER A 470 -37.10 -12.94 21.97
N LEU A 471 -37.27 -14.20 21.57
CA LEU A 471 -38.13 -14.56 20.45
C LEU A 471 -39.60 -14.71 20.89
N PRO A 472 -40.57 -14.20 20.10
CA PRO A 472 -41.97 -14.54 20.28
C PRO A 472 -42.22 -16.05 20.15
N SER A 473 -43.16 -16.60 20.92
CA SER A 473 -43.44 -18.05 20.99
C SER A 473 -43.70 -18.67 19.61
N GLU A 474 -44.43 -17.98 18.73
CA GLU A 474 -44.71 -18.46 17.37
C GLU A 474 -43.44 -18.69 16.53
N LYS A 475 -42.48 -17.77 16.59
CA LYS A 475 -41.21 -17.88 15.84
C LYS A 475 -40.27 -18.93 16.44
N LEU A 476 -40.31 -19.07 17.77
CA LEU A 476 -39.53 -20.07 18.50
C LEU A 476 -40.02 -21.49 18.16
N GLU A 477 -41.33 -21.71 18.19
CA GLU A 477 -41.93 -23.01 17.83
C GLU A 477 -41.67 -23.36 16.37
N HIS A 478 -41.75 -22.38 15.46
CA HIS A 478 -41.42 -22.58 14.04
C HIS A 478 -39.98 -23.07 13.84
N LEU A 479 -38.99 -22.37 14.41
CA LEU A 479 -37.58 -22.74 14.30
C LEU A 479 -37.29 -24.11 14.95
N CYS A 480 -37.89 -24.40 16.10
CA CYS A 480 -37.67 -25.67 16.81
C CYS A 480 -38.39 -26.88 16.20
N SER A 481 -39.34 -26.68 15.28
CA SER A 481 -40.19 -27.74 14.72
C SER A 481 -39.43 -28.84 13.99
N MET A 482 -38.27 -28.51 13.40
CA MET A 482 -37.43 -29.44 12.64
C MET A 482 -36.44 -30.23 13.50
N GLY A 483 -36.32 -29.91 14.79
CA GLY A 483 -35.39 -30.59 15.73
C GLY A 483 -33.94 -30.13 15.65
N PHE A 484 -33.60 -29.26 14.69
CA PHE A 484 -32.31 -28.57 14.57
C PHE A 484 -32.53 -27.18 13.97
N ILE A 485 -31.61 -26.25 14.25
CA ILE A 485 -31.71 -24.86 13.80
C ILE A 485 -30.61 -24.57 12.80
N VAL A 486 -30.99 -24.10 11.60
CA VAL A 486 -30.05 -23.66 10.56
C VAL A 486 -29.76 -22.17 10.72
N TRP A 487 -28.49 -21.76 10.55
CA TRP A 487 -28.09 -20.36 10.68
C TRP A 487 -28.89 -19.41 9.79
N SER A 488 -29.11 -19.76 8.52
CA SER A 488 -29.82 -18.90 7.56
C SER A 488 -31.25 -18.59 8.03
N GLU A 489 -31.99 -19.61 8.49
CA GLU A 489 -33.36 -19.45 8.98
C GLU A 489 -33.42 -18.64 10.28
N PHE A 490 -32.50 -18.91 11.22
CA PHE A 490 -32.40 -18.13 12.44
C PHE A 490 -32.08 -16.67 12.14
N TRP A 491 -31.16 -16.41 11.21
CA TRP A 491 -30.78 -15.07 10.83
C TRP A 491 -31.94 -14.30 10.17
N GLN A 492 -32.74 -14.96 9.32
CA GLN A 492 -33.96 -14.36 8.76
C GLN A 492 -34.93 -13.91 9.86
N VAL A 493 -35.13 -14.75 10.88
CA VAL A 493 -35.97 -14.39 12.04
C VAL A 493 -35.43 -13.17 12.79
N LEU A 494 -34.11 -13.02 12.89
CA LEU A 494 -33.48 -11.87 13.53
C LEU A 494 -33.60 -10.57 12.73
N LEU A 495 -33.58 -10.65 11.40
CA LEU A 495 -33.80 -9.49 10.52
C LEU A 495 -35.18 -8.88 10.69
N ASP A 496 -36.18 -9.70 11.04
CA ASP A 496 -37.55 -9.25 11.29
C ASP A 496 -37.83 -8.90 12.76
N LEU A 497 -36.88 -9.14 13.67
CA LEU A 497 -37.05 -8.93 15.10
C LEU A 497 -36.59 -7.53 15.53
N ASP A 498 -37.41 -6.84 16.30
CA ASP A 498 -37.10 -5.49 16.79
C ASP A 498 -35.85 -5.47 17.68
N LYS A 499 -35.10 -4.36 17.63
CA LYS A 499 -33.88 -4.16 18.44
C LYS A 499 -34.13 -4.27 19.95
N SER A 500 -35.33 -3.89 20.43
CA SER A 500 -35.72 -4.00 21.84
C SER A 500 -35.79 -5.45 22.33
N LEU A 501 -36.04 -6.40 21.43
CA LEU A 501 -36.09 -7.83 21.69
C LEU A 501 -34.77 -8.53 21.36
N GLY A 502 -33.72 -7.75 21.06
CA GLY A 502 -32.40 -8.26 20.70
C GLY A 502 -32.22 -8.61 19.23
N GLY A 503 -33.20 -8.29 18.37
CA GLY A 503 -33.11 -8.48 16.92
C GLY A 503 -32.32 -7.39 16.19
N VAL A 504 -32.25 -7.51 14.86
CA VAL A 504 -31.44 -6.62 13.99
C VAL A 504 -32.29 -5.83 12.98
N LYS A 505 -33.62 -5.81 13.15
CA LYS A 505 -34.53 -5.05 12.28
C LYS A 505 -34.18 -3.56 12.26
N ASP A 506 -33.94 -3.05 11.07
CA ASP A 506 -33.66 -1.64 10.83
C ASP A 506 -34.90 -0.89 10.34
N SER A 507 -35.44 -0.01 11.17
CA SER A 507 -36.58 0.84 10.84
C SER A 507 -36.26 1.94 9.83
N THR A 508 -34.98 2.16 9.49
CA THR A 508 -34.55 3.18 8.52
C THR A 508 -34.44 2.64 7.08
N GLY A 509 -34.59 1.33 6.87
CA GLY A 509 -34.52 0.69 5.54
C GLY A 509 -33.12 0.58 4.93
N LEU A 510 -32.08 1.09 5.60
CA LEU A 510 -30.70 1.00 5.14
C LEU A 510 -30.05 -0.35 5.50
N MET A 511 -30.64 -1.11 6.43
CA MET A 511 -30.23 -2.46 6.86
C MET A 511 -28.75 -2.58 7.24
N GLY A 512 -28.12 -1.48 7.69
CA GLY A 512 -26.69 -1.45 8.01
C GLY A 512 -25.75 -1.25 6.83
N LYS A 513 -26.28 -0.94 5.64
CA LYS A 513 -25.52 -0.52 4.46
C LYS A 513 -24.66 0.69 4.80
N LYS A 514 -23.35 0.58 4.59
CA LYS A 514 -22.43 1.72 4.77
C LYS A 514 -22.33 2.49 3.46
N VAL A 515 -22.51 3.80 3.53
CA VAL A 515 -22.27 4.71 2.42
C VAL A 515 -21.29 5.77 2.88
N PHE A 516 -20.18 5.90 2.17
CA PHE A 516 -19.12 6.86 2.49
C PHE A 516 -18.36 7.25 1.21
N ASP A 517 -17.63 8.35 1.28
CA ASP A 517 -16.82 8.84 0.17
C ASP A 517 -15.34 8.47 0.38
N LEU A 518 -14.72 7.93 -0.66
CA LEU A 518 -13.27 7.76 -0.78
C LEU A 518 -12.71 8.70 -1.83
N TYR A 519 -11.44 9.04 -1.69
CA TYR A 519 -10.70 9.90 -2.60
C TYR A 519 -9.46 9.16 -3.08
N HIS A 520 -9.25 9.12 -4.39
CA HIS A 520 -8.11 8.47 -5.02
C HIS A 520 -7.22 9.49 -5.71
N PHE A 521 -5.95 9.50 -5.35
CA PHE A 521 -4.94 10.36 -5.94
C PHE A 521 -3.89 9.50 -6.68
N ASN A 522 -3.76 9.69 -8.00
CA ASN A 522 -2.90 8.84 -8.82
C ASN A 522 -1.46 9.35 -8.98
N GLY A 523 -1.19 10.64 -8.73
CA GLY A 523 0.14 11.26 -8.79
C GLY A 523 0.79 11.40 -10.18
N ILE A 524 0.24 10.79 -11.23
CA ILE A 524 0.91 10.66 -12.54
C ILE A 524 0.99 12.00 -13.27
N ALA A 525 2.20 12.48 -13.54
CA ALA A 525 2.50 13.62 -14.39
C ALA A 525 3.54 13.28 -15.49
N LYS A 526 3.16 12.34 -16.37
CA LYS A 526 4.01 11.89 -17.49
C LYS A 526 3.64 12.60 -18.79
N SER A 527 4.66 12.97 -19.56
CA SER A 527 4.49 13.36 -20.97
C SER A 527 4.26 12.10 -21.81
N ILE A 528 3.09 11.99 -22.46
CA ILE A 528 2.82 10.89 -23.40
C ILE A 528 3.55 11.23 -24.71
N VAL A 529 4.67 10.58 -24.99
CA VAL A 529 5.26 10.59 -26.32
C VAL A 529 4.53 9.53 -27.13
N ASN A 530 3.53 9.93 -27.92
CA ASN A 530 2.87 9.00 -28.84
C ASN A 530 3.92 8.44 -29.81
N GLY A 531 4.20 7.14 -29.73
CA GLY A 531 5.10 6.40 -30.63
C GLY A 531 4.55 6.20 -32.05
N SER A 532 3.61 7.04 -32.50
CA SER A 532 2.93 6.91 -33.78
C SER A 532 3.21 8.16 -34.61
N GLN A 533 4.23 8.04 -35.47
CA GLN A 533 4.54 8.90 -36.61
C GLN A 533 4.67 10.41 -36.34
N ALA A 534 5.88 10.90 -36.56
CA ALA A 534 6.17 12.30 -36.79
C ALA A 534 5.36 12.84 -37.99
N SER A 535 4.19 13.41 -37.71
CA SER A 535 3.48 14.31 -38.62
C SER A 535 2.85 15.45 -37.83
N SER A 536 3.49 16.62 -37.93
CA SER A 536 2.97 17.97 -37.71
C SER A 536 2.04 18.22 -36.51
N GLY A 537 2.58 18.87 -35.47
CA GLY A 537 1.82 19.83 -34.65
C GLY A 537 0.96 19.28 -33.52
N THR A 538 1.24 18.09 -32.98
CA THR A 538 0.52 17.56 -31.82
C THR A 538 1.17 18.07 -30.53
N GLU A 539 0.43 18.86 -29.74
CA GLU A 539 0.84 19.24 -28.39
C GLU A 539 1.21 17.99 -27.58
N ASN A 540 2.34 18.04 -26.85
CA ASN A 540 2.71 16.99 -25.90
C ASN A 540 1.57 16.86 -24.87
N LEU A 541 0.73 15.84 -25.00
CA LEU A 541 -0.34 15.56 -24.03
C LEU A 541 0.33 15.08 -22.73
N MET A 542 0.56 16.02 -21.82
CA MET A 542 0.99 15.72 -20.47
C MET A 542 -0.22 15.18 -19.71
N GLN A 543 -0.16 13.91 -19.31
CA GLN A 543 -1.09 13.38 -18.33
C GLN A 543 -0.89 14.18 -17.05
N ARG A 544 -1.97 14.72 -16.48
CA ARG A 544 -1.93 15.47 -15.22
C ARG A 544 -2.32 14.55 -14.05
N PRO A 545 -1.81 14.82 -12.84
CA PRO A 545 -2.29 14.14 -11.65
C PRO A 545 -3.80 14.34 -11.52
N ARG A 546 -4.49 13.32 -11.01
CA ARG A 546 -5.95 13.35 -10.82
C ARG A 546 -6.31 12.99 -9.40
N LEU A 547 -7.33 13.67 -8.90
CA LEU A 547 -8.02 13.37 -7.65
C LEU A 547 -9.45 12.96 -7.97
N THR A 548 -9.76 11.67 -7.86
CA THR A 548 -11.11 11.14 -8.15
C THR A 548 -11.84 10.89 -6.84
N LYS A 549 -13.06 11.43 -6.72
CA LYS A 549 -13.96 11.12 -5.61
C LYS A 549 -14.82 9.90 -5.97
N LEU A 550 -14.80 8.87 -5.12
CA LEU A 550 -15.62 7.67 -5.25
C LEU A 550 -16.66 7.65 -4.14
N ARG A 551 -17.93 7.52 -4.51
CA ARG A 551 -19.01 7.17 -3.58
C ARG A 551 -19.05 5.65 -3.43
N VAL A 552 -18.77 5.16 -2.23
CA VAL A 552 -18.71 3.74 -1.90
C VAL A 552 -19.94 3.33 -1.12
N SER A 553 -20.55 2.24 -1.55
CA SER A 553 -21.70 1.61 -0.91
C SER A 553 -21.36 0.16 -0.60
N VAL A 554 -21.31 -0.19 0.68
CA VAL A 554 -20.99 -1.54 1.15
C VAL A 554 -22.26 -2.16 1.71
N PRO A 555 -22.78 -3.24 1.08
CA PRO A 555 -23.90 -3.97 1.64
C PRO A 555 -23.44 -4.71 2.92
N PRO A 556 -24.35 -4.94 3.87
CA PRO A 556 -24.03 -5.65 5.10
C PRO A 556 -23.57 -7.08 4.83
N ARG A 557 -22.64 -7.64 5.62
CA ARG A 557 -21.98 -8.94 5.36
C ARG A 557 -22.93 -10.14 5.19
N TRP A 558 -24.11 -10.10 5.79
CA TRP A 558 -25.06 -11.20 5.79
C TRP A 558 -26.06 -11.24 4.62
N THR A 559 -26.11 -10.22 3.75
CA THR A 559 -27.06 -10.24 2.62
C THR A 559 -26.71 -11.42 1.69
N PRO A 560 -27.62 -12.36 1.40
CA PRO A 560 -27.37 -13.43 0.43
C PRO A 560 -27.04 -12.86 -0.95
N GLU A 561 -26.17 -13.52 -1.73
CA GLU A 561 -25.84 -13.11 -3.10
C GLU A 561 -27.10 -13.05 -4.00
N GLU A 562 -28.06 -13.95 -3.76
CA GLU A 562 -29.35 -14.01 -4.46
C GLU A 562 -30.22 -12.75 -4.22
N PHE A 563 -30.13 -12.12 -3.04
CA PHE A 563 -30.85 -10.88 -2.74
C PHE A 563 -30.30 -9.68 -3.52
N MET A 564 -29.11 -9.77 -4.13
CA MET A 564 -28.56 -8.72 -4.99
C MET A 564 -29.00 -8.87 -6.46
N ALA A 565 -29.35 -10.07 -6.90
CA ALA A 565 -29.87 -10.32 -8.24
C ALA A 565 -31.33 -9.85 -8.40
N ASP A 566 -32.11 -9.87 -7.32
CA ASP A 566 -33.54 -9.49 -7.33
C ASP A 566 -33.82 -8.00 -7.05
N VAL A 567 -32.80 -7.16 -6.83
CA VAL A 567 -32.97 -5.69 -6.78
C VAL A 567 -33.13 -5.08 -8.19
N SER A 568 -32.85 -5.84 -9.25
CA SER A 568 -33.49 -5.60 -10.55
C SER A 568 -34.92 -6.15 -10.49
N GLY A 569 -35.83 -5.34 -9.93
CA GLY A 569 -37.19 -5.75 -9.61
C GLY A 569 -37.99 -6.36 -10.77
N PRO A 570 -39.04 -7.15 -10.47
CA PRO A 570 -39.90 -7.72 -11.48
C PRO A 570 -40.65 -6.61 -12.20
N SER A 571 -40.61 -6.63 -13.54
CA SER A 571 -41.46 -5.80 -14.38
C SER A 571 -42.93 -6.12 -14.13
N GLY A 572 -43.63 -5.26 -13.40
CA GLY A 572 -45.07 -5.42 -13.16
C GLY A 572 -45.69 -4.29 -12.35
N GLU A 573 -46.47 -3.47 -13.05
CA GLU A 573 -47.53 -2.56 -12.57
C GLU A 573 -47.16 -1.16 -12.03
N LYS A 574 -47.61 -0.17 -12.82
CA LYS A 574 -47.61 1.26 -12.51
C LYS A 574 -48.50 1.54 -11.30
N GLN A 575 -47.92 2.02 -10.21
CA GLN A 575 -48.60 2.90 -9.27
C GLN A 575 -47.70 4.11 -8.95
N ASN A 576 -48.28 5.29 -9.11
CA ASN A 576 -47.64 6.59 -8.86
C ASN A 576 -47.48 6.81 -7.35
N SER A 577 -46.25 6.85 -6.85
CA SER A 577 -45.90 7.56 -5.62
C SER A 577 -44.38 7.77 -5.55
N ASP A 578 -44.00 9.06 -5.54
CA ASP A 578 -42.74 9.70 -5.12
C ASP A 578 -41.39 9.22 -5.68
N GLU A 579 -40.65 10.17 -6.25
CA GLU A 579 -39.28 10.05 -6.76
C GLU A 579 -38.29 9.62 -5.67
N ILE A 580 -38.16 8.31 -5.47
CA ILE A 580 -36.99 7.71 -4.82
C ILE A 580 -35.98 7.45 -5.94
N SER A 581 -34.89 8.21 -5.93
CA SER A 581 -33.76 8.12 -6.87
C SER A 581 -33.38 6.67 -7.17
N LYS A 582 -33.50 6.25 -8.44
CA LYS A 582 -32.97 4.95 -8.89
C LYS A 582 -31.46 4.90 -8.56
N PRO A 583 -30.94 3.82 -7.95
CA PRO A 583 -29.51 3.70 -7.72
C PRO A 583 -28.78 3.68 -9.06
N GLU A 584 -27.79 4.56 -9.22
CA GLU A 584 -26.95 4.59 -10.41
C GLU A 584 -26.25 3.24 -10.63
N PRO A 585 -26.08 2.80 -11.89
CA PRO A 585 -25.48 1.51 -12.18
C PRO A 585 -24.05 1.46 -11.64
N PRO A 586 -23.64 0.33 -11.04
CA PRO A 586 -22.30 0.18 -10.46
C PRO A 586 -21.24 0.35 -11.54
N GLN A 587 -20.28 1.24 -11.30
CA GLN A 587 -19.13 1.41 -12.19
C GLN A 587 -17.98 0.48 -11.78
N HIS A 588 -17.17 0.04 -12.75
CA HIS A 588 -16.03 -0.86 -12.51
C HIS A 588 -14.71 -0.27 -13.00
N ALA A 589 -13.69 -0.38 -12.17
CA ALA A 589 -12.30 -0.06 -12.46
C ALA A 589 -11.41 -0.95 -11.56
N PRO A 590 -10.14 -1.22 -11.92
CA PRO A 590 -9.25 -2.06 -11.11
C PRO A 590 -9.12 -1.61 -9.64
N LEU A 591 -9.22 -0.31 -9.36
CA LEU A 591 -9.23 0.22 -7.99
C LEU A 591 -10.41 -0.32 -7.16
N VAL A 592 -11.57 -0.54 -7.79
CA VAL A 592 -12.76 -1.09 -7.12
C VAL A 592 -12.49 -2.50 -6.61
N ASP A 593 -11.69 -3.28 -7.33
CA ASP A 593 -11.32 -4.63 -6.90
C ASP A 593 -10.39 -4.59 -5.68
N CYS A 594 -9.47 -3.62 -5.60
CA CYS A 594 -8.70 -3.34 -4.38
C CYS A 594 -9.60 -2.94 -3.21
N ILE A 595 -10.58 -2.05 -3.43
CA ILE A 595 -11.52 -1.61 -2.39
C ILE A 595 -12.31 -2.81 -1.85
N ARG A 596 -12.71 -3.74 -2.73
CA ARG A 596 -13.44 -4.95 -2.37
C ARG A 596 -12.65 -5.90 -1.47
N THR A 597 -11.31 -5.86 -1.48
CA THR A 597 -10.51 -6.69 -0.56
C THR A 597 -10.55 -6.20 0.88
N ARG A 598 -10.91 -4.92 1.09
CA ARG A 598 -11.14 -4.32 2.42
C ARG A 598 -12.62 -4.30 2.82
N TRP A 599 -13.48 -3.91 1.89
CA TRP A 599 -14.92 -3.84 2.05
C TRP A 599 -15.59 -4.78 1.05
N ASN A 600 -15.76 -6.03 1.48
CA ASN A 600 -16.36 -7.08 0.64
C ASN A 600 -17.66 -6.59 0.02
N ARG A 601 -17.83 -6.82 -1.29
CA ARG A 601 -19.00 -6.42 -2.09
C ARG A 601 -19.27 -4.92 -2.18
N ALA A 602 -18.26 -4.09 -1.92
CA ALA A 602 -18.34 -2.66 -2.19
C ALA A 602 -18.74 -2.40 -3.66
N VAL A 603 -19.69 -1.48 -3.81
CA VAL A 603 -20.08 -0.85 -5.07
C VAL A 603 -19.55 0.57 -5.06
N CYS A 604 -18.88 0.99 -6.12
CA CYS A 604 -18.29 2.32 -6.24
C CYS A 604 -18.86 3.04 -7.45
N ASN A 605 -19.19 4.32 -7.28
CA ASN A 605 -19.59 5.23 -8.35
C ASN A 605 -18.71 6.49 -8.28
N TRP A 606 -18.38 7.08 -9.43
CA TRP A 606 -17.63 8.33 -9.52
C TRP A 606 -18.15 9.16 -10.69
N GLU A 607 -17.81 10.46 -10.69
CA GLU A 607 -18.08 11.38 -11.78
C GLU A 607 -16.78 11.68 -12.53
N GLY A 608 -16.86 11.79 -13.86
CA GLY A 608 -15.70 12.06 -14.72
C GLY A 608 -14.87 10.82 -15.06
N ASP A 609 -13.56 11.01 -15.22
CA ASP A 609 -12.64 9.96 -15.64
C ASP A 609 -12.53 8.84 -14.60
N ALA A 610 -12.38 7.60 -15.10
CA ALA A 610 -12.16 6.45 -14.25
C ALA A 610 -10.87 6.56 -13.41
N PRO A 611 -10.91 6.14 -12.13
CA PRO A 611 -9.70 6.09 -11.30
C PRO A 611 -8.70 5.10 -11.92
N SER A 612 -7.47 5.57 -12.14
CA SER A 612 -6.41 4.78 -12.79
C SER A 612 -5.30 4.48 -11.80
N ILE A 613 -5.06 3.18 -11.60
CA ILE A 613 -3.95 2.63 -10.81
C ILE A 613 -2.93 1.90 -11.70
N VAL A 614 -3.11 1.95 -13.03
CA VAL A 614 -2.32 1.25 -14.06
C VAL A 614 -1.88 2.23 -15.13
#